data_AF-A0A8S9WNX1-F1
#
_entry.id   AF-A0A8S9WNX1-F1
#
_cell.length_a   1.000
_cell.length_b   1.000
_cell.length_c   1.000
_cell.angle_alpha   90.00
_cell.angle_beta   90.00
_cell.angle_gamma   90.00
#
_symmetry.space_group_name_H-M   'P 1'
#
loop_
_entity.id
_entity.type
_entity.pdbx_description
1 polymer ?
#
loop_
_entity_poly.entity_id
_entity_poly.type
_entity_poly.pdbx_seq_one_letter_code
_entity_poly.pdbx_strand_id
1 'polypeptide(L)'
;MPVKNQKWIYNSTFSGAPKPSDFKFVEDQLPEVGENEVHFKAVAISVDPYMRALGSFVPTGDVMFGAQVAKVVKSRNSKWKVGDVAVGYFGWQTNWVGVPDDLQSPFGGVEEPYQVPHVVSNVTHALGAAGLTG
;
A
#
# COMPACT_ATOMS: atom_id res chain seq x y z
N MET A 1 12.77 8.11 -15.50
CA MET A 1 13.12 9.10 -14.47
C MET A 1 12.70 8.58 -13.10
N PRO A 2 13.47 8.85 -12.03
CA PRO A 2 13.11 8.48 -10.65
C PRO A 2 11.76 9.09 -10.24
N VAL A 3 11.01 8.37 -9.40
CA VAL A 3 9.64 8.75 -8.99
C VAL A 3 9.69 9.35 -7.59
N LYS A 4 9.23 10.60 -7.43
CA LYS A 4 9.06 11.19 -6.09
C LYS A 4 7.97 10.43 -5.32
N ASN A 5 8.28 10.00 -4.11
CA ASN A 5 7.34 9.34 -3.22
C ASN A 5 7.27 10.08 -1.87
N GLN A 6 6.06 10.20 -1.35
CA GLN A 6 5.74 10.77 -0.06
C GLN A 6 5.15 9.65 0.79
N LYS A 7 5.67 9.47 2.00
CA LYS A 7 5.30 8.35 2.88
C LYS A 7 5.25 8.77 4.34
N TRP A 8 4.38 8.10 5.08
CA TRP A 8 4.33 8.18 6.54
C TRP A 8 5.05 6.98 7.13
N ILE A 9 6.01 7.23 8.01
CA ILE A 9 6.74 6.21 8.76
C ILE A 9 6.03 5.99 10.08
N TYR A 10 5.85 4.72 10.45
CA TYR A 10 5.41 4.31 11.78
C TYR A 10 6.56 4.51 12.77
N ASN A 11 6.58 5.65 13.44
CA ASN A 11 7.73 6.14 14.19
C ASN A 11 7.81 5.54 15.60
N SER A 12 6.68 5.28 16.24
CA SER A 12 6.62 4.67 17.57
C SER A 12 5.31 3.93 17.78
N THR A 13 5.32 2.94 18.69
CA THR A 13 4.11 2.23 19.06
C THR A 13 3.08 3.13 19.73
N PHE A 14 1.80 2.85 19.48
CA PHE A 14 0.71 3.66 20.02
C PHE A 14 0.53 3.41 21.52
N SER A 15 0.56 4.48 22.31
CA SER A 15 0.18 4.46 23.72
C SER A 15 -1.15 5.19 23.89
N GLY A 16 -2.23 4.44 24.08
CA GLY A 16 -3.58 4.98 24.09
C GLY A 16 -4.07 5.34 22.68
N ALA A 17 -4.52 6.59 22.50
CA ALA A 17 -4.92 7.09 21.18
C ALA A 17 -3.66 7.43 20.34
N PRO A 18 -3.63 7.10 19.03
CA PRO A 18 -2.54 7.53 18.16
C PRO A 18 -2.40 9.04 18.18
N LYS A 19 -1.16 9.53 18.33
CA LYS A 19 -0.82 10.95 18.31
C LYS A 19 0.05 11.27 17.09
N PRO A 20 0.08 12.54 16.64
CA PRO A 20 0.88 12.92 15.47
C PRO A 20 2.37 12.54 15.57
N SER A 21 2.94 12.50 16.77
CA SER A 21 4.35 12.11 16.99
C SER A 21 4.63 10.62 16.75
N ASP A 22 3.60 9.77 16.69
CA ASP A 22 3.75 8.35 16.38
C ASP A 22 3.99 8.12 14.89
N PHE A 23 3.85 9.17 14.08
CA PHE A 23 4.07 9.14 12.64
C PHE A 23 5.16 10.15 12.26
N LYS A 24 5.91 9.84 11.21
CA LYS A 24 6.90 10.77 10.63
C LYS A 24 6.72 10.86 9.13
N PHE A 25 6.51 12.07 8.62
CA PHE A 25 6.45 12.31 7.18
C PHE A 25 7.86 12.28 6.57
N VAL A 26 8.02 11.58 5.46
CA VAL A 26 9.27 11.46 4.71
C VAL A 26 8.98 11.58 3.21
N GLU A 27 9.89 12.23 2.49
CA GLU A 27 9.91 12.22 1.02
C GLU A 27 11.18 11.53 0.53
N ASP A 28 11.05 10.69 -0.47
CA ASP A 28 12.18 10.02 -1.13
C ASP A 28 11.97 9.91 -2.66
N GLN A 29 12.97 9.34 -3.32
CA GLN A 29 12.90 9.02 -4.75
C GLN A 29 13.00 7.51 -4.92
N LEU A 30 11.96 6.93 -5.52
CA LEU A 30 11.94 5.52 -5.90
C LEU A 30 12.73 5.33 -7.21
N PRO A 31 13.39 4.18 -7.37
CA PRO A 31 14.08 3.83 -8.60
C PRO A 31 13.11 3.74 -9.78
N GLU A 32 13.67 3.71 -10.99
CA GLU A 32 12.89 3.38 -12.17
C GLU A 32 12.46 1.91 -12.16
N VAL A 33 11.31 1.62 -12.74
CA VAL A 33 10.76 0.26 -12.80
C VAL A 33 11.74 -0.69 -13.50
N GLY A 34 12.26 -1.63 -12.72
CA GLY A 34 13.15 -2.70 -13.12
C GLY A 34 12.43 -3.86 -13.82
N GLU A 35 13.17 -4.92 -14.08
CA GLU A 35 12.60 -6.15 -14.66
C GLU A 35 11.63 -6.82 -13.68
N ASN A 36 10.48 -7.29 -14.18
CA ASN A 36 9.40 -7.88 -13.38
C ASN A 36 8.75 -6.97 -12.31
N GLU A 37 9.20 -5.72 -12.20
CA GLU A 37 8.65 -4.75 -11.27
C GLU A 37 7.42 -4.02 -11.85
N VAL A 38 6.63 -3.47 -10.93
CA VAL A 38 5.44 -2.68 -11.22
C VAL A 38 5.47 -1.41 -10.37
N HIS A 39 5.08 -0.29 -10.97
CA HIS A 39 4.85 0.97 -10.26
C HIS A 39 3.36 1.15 -10.01
N PHE A 40 2.99 0.99 -8.75
CA PHE A 40 1.66 1.29 -8.23
C PHE A 40 1.62 2.71 -7.68
N LYS A 41 0.64 3.49 -8.11
CA LYS A 41 0.34 4.81 -7.57
C LYS A 41 -0.92 4.74 -6.71
N ALA A 42 -0.82 5.20 -5.48
CA ALA A 42 -1.94 5.22 -4.54
C ALA A 42 -3.11 6.02 -5.10
N VAL A 43 -4.31 5.47 -4.96
CA VAL A 43 -5.57 6.17 -5.24
C VAL A 43 -6.31 6.46 -3.93
N ALA A 44 -6.30 5.50 -3.02
CA ALA A 44 -6.86 5.64 -1.68
C ALA A 44 -6.17 4.70 -0.70
N ILE A 45 -6.14 5.11 0.57
CA ILE A 45 -5.50 4.38 1.66
C ILE A 45 -6.58 4.01 2.68
N SER A 46 -6.54 2.79 3.19
CA SER A 46 -7.40 2.34 4.29
C SER A 46 -6.86 2.80 5.64
N VAL A 47 -7.78 3.22 6.52
CA VAL A 47 -7.48 3.63 7.89
C VAL A 47 -8.46 2.91 8.81
N ASP A 48 -8.02 1.76 9.32
CA ASP A 48 -8.90 0.81 10.01
C ASP A 48 -8.64 0.75 11.52
N PRO A 49 -9.67 0.52 12.36
CA PRO A 49 -9.51 0.45 13.81
C PRO A 49 -8.51 -0.62 14.27
N TYR A 50 -8.37 -1.72 13.53
CA TYR A 50 -7.44 -2.80 13.86
C TYR A 50 -5.99 -2.30 13.90
N MET A 51 -5.65 -1.26 13.13
CA MET A 51 -4.29 -0.76 13.02
C MET A 51 -3.77 -0.27 14.37
N ARG A 52 -4.66 0.27 15.22
CA ARG A 52 -4.30 0.65 16.59
C ARG A 52 -3.95 -0.57 17.44
N ALA A 53 -4.74 -1.64 17.35
CA ALA A 53 -4.56 -2.84 18.16
C ALA A 53 -3.35 -3.68 17.69
N LEU A 54 -3.11 -3.75 16.38
CA LEU A 54 -2.03 -4.53 15.80
C LEU A 54 -0.70 -3.78 15.78
N GLY A 55 -0.69 -2.45 15.93
CA GLY A 55 0.53 -1.65 15.91
C GLY A 55 1.60 -2.10 16.92
N SER A 56 1.23 -2.70 18.05
CA SER A 56 2.20 -3.24 19.02
C SER A 56 2.94 -4.48 18.54
N PHE A 57 2.44 -5.16 17.51
CA PHE A 57 3.05 -6.35 16.91
C PHE A 57 3.77 -6.04 15.59
N VAL A 58 3.63 -4.82 15.07
CA VAL A 58 4.29 -4.38 13.84
C VAL A 58 5.58 -3.62 14.20
N PRO A 59 6.71 -3.92 13.54
CA PRO A 59 7.95 -3.16 13.75
C PRO A 59 7.78 -1.67 13.45
N THR A 60 8.36 -0.82 14.29
CA THR A 60 8.49 0.61 14.04
C THR A 60 9.69 0.91 13.15
N GLY A 61 9.66 2.03 12.43
CA GLY A 61 10.74 2.50 11.56
C GLY A 61 10.45 2.34 10.07
N ASP A 62 9.43 1.55 9.72
CA ASP A 62 8.98 1.32 8.35
C ASP A 62 7.78 2.19 7.97
N VAL A 63 7.37 2.12 6.71
CA VAL A 63 6.15 2.78 6.22
C VAL A 63 4.96 2.31 7.05
N MET A 64 4.11 3.24 7.48
CA MET A 64 2.89 2.93 8.22
C MET A 64 2.06 1.94 7.41
N PHE A 65 1.78 0.79 8.03
CA PHE A 65 1.06 -0.29 7.39
C PHE A 65 -0.39 0.09 7.13
N GLY A 66 -1.01 -0.59 6.16
CA GLY A 66 -2.40 -0.37 5.80
C GLY A 66 -2.65 -0.82 4.37
N ALA A 67 -3.86 -1.31 4.13
CA ALA A 67 -4.30 -1.65 2.78
C ALA A 67 -4.44 -0.36 1.94
N GLN A 68 -4.22 -0.49 0.65
CA GLN A 68 -4.29 0.61 -0.30
C GLN A 68 -4.92 0.12 -1.59
N VAL A 69 -5.80 0.94 -2.16
CA VAL A 69 -6.20 0.84 -3.56
C VAL A 69 -5.21 1.63 -4.38
N ALA A 70 -4.55 0.98 -5.33
CA ALA A 70 -3.54 1.59 -6.17
C ALA A 70 -3.78 1.29 -7.66
N LYS A 71 -3.30 2.19 -8.53
CA LYS A 71 -3.36 2.02 -9.98
C LYS A 71 -1.97 1.77 -10.53
N VAL A 72 -1.85 0.82 -11.45
CA VAL A 72 -0.61 0.59 -12.19
C VAL A 72 -0.39 1.74 -13.16
N VAL A 73 0.70 2.49 -12.96
CA VAL A 73 1.08 3.62 -13.83
C VAL A 73 2.24 3.28 -14.77
N LYS A 74 3.07 2.32 -14.39
CA LYS A 74 4.12 1.70 -15.22
C LYS A 74 4.28 0.24 -14.82
N SER A 75 4.58 -0.64 -15.78
CA SER A 75 4.81 -2.05 -15.51
C SER A 75 5.83 -2.63 -16.48
N ARG A 76 6.70 -3.50 -15.98
CA ARG A 76 7.53 -4.42 -16.76
C ARG A 76 7.28 -5.88 -16.37
N ASN A 77 6.12 -6.13 -15.77
CA ASN A 77 5.64 -7.44 -15.36
C ASN A 77 4.58 -7.96 -16.37
N SER A 78 4.53 -9.27 -16.60
CA SER A 78 3.61 -9.88 -17.56
C SER A 78 2.16 -9.99 -17.06
N LYS A 79 1.94 -10.07 -15.73
CA LYS A 79 0.61 -10.18 -15.10
C LYS A 79 -0.08 -8.81 -14.97
N TRP A 80 0.71 -7.75 -14.73
CA TRP A 80 0.20 -6.41 -14.42
C TRP A 80 0.36 -5.45 -15.60
N LYS A 81 -0.74 -4.86 -16.06
CA LYS A 81 -0.76 -3.91 -17.17
C LYS A 81 -1.02 -2.49 -16.67
N VAL A 82 -0.53 -1.51 -17.42
CA VAL A 82 -0.80 -0.11 -17.12
C VAL A 82 -2.30 0.14 -17.20
N GLY A 83 -2.85 0.76 -16.15
CA GLY A 83 -4.29 0.98 -16.02
C GLY A 83 -4.98 0.06 -15.00
N ASP A 84 -4.38 -1.08 -14.69
CA ASP A 84 -4.93 -2.04 -13.73
C ASP A 84 -5.05 -1.42 -12.33
N VAL A 85 -6.03 -1.91 -11.58
CA VAL A 85 -6.26 -1.50 -10.19
C VAL A 85 -5.90 -2.67 -9.28
N ALA A 86 -5.19 -2.38 -8.22
CA ALA A 86 -4.74 -3.33 -7.22
C ALA A 86 -5.28 -2.95 -5.83
N VAL A 87 -5.52 -3.96 -5.01
CA VAL A 87 -5.69 -3.82 -3.56
C VAL A 87 -4.58 -4.61 -2.87
N GLY A 88 -3.81 -3.97 -2.00
CA GLY A 88 -2.73 -4.63 -1.28
C GLY A 88 -2.14 -3.77 -0.17
N TYR A 89 -1.27 -4.35 0.65
CA TYR A 89 -0.59 -3.67 1.75
C TYR A 89 0.62 -2.85 1.27
N PHE A 90 0.39 -1.89 0.38
CA PHE A 90 1.43 -0.96 -0.07
C PHE A 90 1.83 0.06 1.01
N GLY A 91 1.08 0.15 2.10
CA GLY A 91 1.31 1.09 3.19
C GLY A 91 0.90 2.53 2.85
N TRP A 92 1.10 3.43 3.81
CA TRP A 92 0.73 4.83 3.69
C TRP A 92 1.79 5.62 2.93
N GLN A 93 1.80 5.43 1.61
CA GLN A 93 2.67 6.14 0.70
C GLN A 93 2.02 6.38 -0.65
N THR A 94 2.49 7.38 -1.37
CA THR A 94 1.93 7.79 -2.67
C THR A 94 2.28 6.84 -3.81
N ASN A 95 3.43 6.16 -3.73
CA ASN A 95 3.95 5.30 -4.78
C ASN A 95 4.62 4.08 -4.15
N TRP A 96 4.50 2.95 -4.82
CA TRP A 96 5.23 1.72 -4.51
C TRP A 96 5.81 1.17 -5.82
N VAL A 97 7.07 0.74 -5.79
CA VAL A 97 7.76 0.11 -6.92
C VAL A 97 8.43 -1.16 -6.41
N GLY A 98 8.20 -2.28 -7.08
CA GLY A 98 8.79 -3.57 -6.73
C GLY A 98 8.13 -4.72 -7.47
N VAL A 99 8.57 -5.94 -7.16
CA VAL A 99 7.99 -7.17 -7.67
C VAL A 99 6.72 -7.49 -6.86
N PRO A 100 5.52 -7.51 -7.45
CA PRO A 100 4.26 -7.71 -6.73
C PRO A 100 4.22 -9.03 -5.93
N ASP A 101 4.85 -10.07 -6.49
CA ASP A 101 4.92 -11.41 -5.91
C ASP A 101 5.81 -11.45 -4.64
N ASP A 102 6.60 -10.39 -4.37
CA ASP A 102 7.48 -10.27 -3.20
C ASP A 102 6.93 -9.29 -2.13
N LEU A 103 5.70 -8.79 -2.31
CA LEU A 103 5.09 -7.83 -1.40
C LEU A 103 4.98 -8.42 0.01
N GLN A 104 5.65 -7.79 0.97
CA GLN A 104 5.64 -8.25 2.36
C GLN A 104 4.37 -7.79 3.07
N SER A 105 3.72 -8.72 3.76
CA SER A 105 2.60 -8.40 4.64
C SER A 105 3.11 -7.76 5.93
N PRO A 106 2.45 -6.71 6.46
CA PRO A 106 2.80 -6.14 7.76
C PRO A 106 2.61 -7.12 8.92
N PHE A 107 1.92 -8.25 8.70
CA PHE A 107 1.69 -9.30 9.69
C PHE A 107 2.60 -10.52 9.51
N GLY A 108 3.59 -10.42 8.62
CA GLY A 108 4.55 -11.46 8.32
C GLY A 108 4.16 -12.30 7.10
N GLY A 109 5.18 -12.75 6.37
CA GLY A 109 5.01 -13.48 5.11
C GLY A 109 4.78 -12.57 3.91
N VAL A 110 4.54 -13.22 2.77
CA VAL A 110 4.29 -12.57 1.48
C VAL A 110 2.79 -12.54 1.22
N GLU A 111 2.28 -11.40 0.77
CA GLU A 111 0.88 -11.21 0.40
C GLU A 111 0.81 -10.48 -0.93
N GLU A 112 0.55 -11.23 -2.00
CA GLU A 112 0.43 -10.67 -3.35
C GLU A 112 -0.74 -9.69 -3.43
N PRO A 113 -0.59 -8.55 -4.11
CA PRO A 113 -1.69 -7.62 -4.28
C PRO A 113 -2.79 -8.23 -5.17
N TYR A 114 -4.04 -8.03 -4.77
CA TYR A 114 -5.21 -8.47 -5.52
C TYR A 114 -5.47 -7.56 -6.71
N GLN A 115 -5.47 -8.12 -7.93
CA GLN A 115 -5.85 -7.40 -9.15
C GLN A 115 -7.38 -7.30 -9.24
N VAL A 116 -7.90 -6.09 -9.22
CA VAL A 116 -9.34 -5.84 -9.31
C VAL A 116 -9.82 -6.12 -10.74
N PRO A 117 -10.80 -7.02 -10.95
CA PRO A 117 -11.27 -7.36 -12.29
C PRO A 117 -11.83 -6.14 -13.04
N HIS A 118 -11.51 -5.99 -14.33
CA HIS A 118 -12.00 -4.86 -15.14
C HIS A 118 -13.54 -4.82 -15.32
N VAL A 119 -14.26 -5.85 -14.89
CA VAL A 119 -15.73 -5.91 -14.93
C VAL A 119 -16.37 -4.97 -13.91
N VAL A 120 -15.64 -4.55 -12.87
CA VAL A 120 -16.05 -3.46 -11.98
C VAL A 120 -15.51 -2.13 -12.51
N SER A 121 -16.37 -1.38 -13.19
CA SER A 121 -15.98 -0.23 -14.02
C SER A 121 -15.51 1.02 -13.26
N ASN A 122 -15.56 1.04 -11.92
CA ASN A 122 -15.25 2.23 -11.11
C ASN A 122 -14.41 1.89 -9.88
N VAL A 123 -13.36 2.67 -9.62
CA VAL A 123 -12.44 2.58 -8.46
C VAL A 123 -13.18 2.57 -7.12
N THR A 124 -14.37 3.17 -7.05
CA THR A 124 -15.24 3.15 -5.86
C THR A 124 -15.65 1.74 -5.43
N HIS A 125 -15.64 0.74 -6.33
CA HIS A 125 -15.86 -0.65 -5.95
C HIS A 125 -14.67 -1.26 -5.22
N ALA A 126 -13.45 -0.77 -5.43
CA ALA A 126 -12.29 -1.22 -4.65
C ALA A 126 -12.27 -0.59 -3.24
N LEU A 127 -12.93 0.57 -3.06
CA LEU A 127 -13.14 1.21 -1.76
C LEU A 127 -14.20 0.51 -0.91
N GLY A 128 -14.90 -0.48 -1.47
CA GLY A 128 -15.84 -1.32 -0.77
C GLY A 128 -15.75 -2.74 -1.29
N ALA A 129 -15.18 -3.63 -0.49
CA ALA A 129 -15.89 -4.88 -0.24
C ALA A 129 -17.33 -4.50 0.16
N ALA A 130 -18.21 -4.29 -0.82
CA ALA A 130 -19.50 -3.63 -0.68
C ALA A 130 -20.52 -4.58 -0.05
N GLY A 131 -20.28 -4.99 1.20
CA GLY A 131 -21.24 -5.76 1.98
C GLY A 131 -20.70 -6.81 2.97
N LEU A 132 -19.39 -6.89 3.24
CA LEU A 132 -18.89 -7.80 4.29
C LEU A 132 -18.32 -7.00 5.48
N THR A 133 -19.23 -6.33 6.18
CA THR A 133 -19.14 -6.23 7.64
C THR A 133 -20.00 -7.36 8.20
N GLY A 134 -19.37 -8.51 8.45
CA GLY A 134 -19.96 -9.67 9.10
C GLY A 134 -18.88 -10.41 9.86
#